data_AF-A0A355WE10-F1
#
_entry.id   AF-A0A355WE10-F1
#
_cell.length_a   1.000
_cell.length_b   1.000
_cell.length_c   1.000
_cell.angle_alpha   90.00
_cell.angle_beta   90.00
_cell.angle_gamma   90.00
#
_symmetry.space_group_name_H-M   'P 1'
#
loop_
_entity.id
_entity.type
_entity.pdbx_description
1 polymer ?
#
loop_
_entity_poly.entity_id
_entity_poly.type
_entity_poly.pdbx_seq_one_letter_code
_entity_poly.pdbx_strand_id
1 'polypeptide(L)' 'LKDKCDILISVGQDAKYIYDEAVNNMKAYYFRTKEEACQLIKKIITNNDTILVKASRAMQMESVVDFIVKDRKRGI' A
#
# COMPACT_ATOMS: atom_id res chain seq x y z
N LEU A 1 16.27 -1.18 -0.53
CA LEU A 1 14.96 -0.50 -0.74
C LEU A 1 14.90 0.88 -0.10
N LYS A 2 15.62 1.11 1.01
CA LYS A 2 15.65 2.39 1.73
C LYS A 2 15.86 3.63 0.84
N ASP A 3 16.59 3.49 -0.28
CA ASP A 3 16.88 4.58 -1.22
C ASP A 3 16.03 4.51 -2.52
N LYS A 4 15.05 3.61 -2.59
CA LYS A 4 14.20 3.38 -3.77
C LYS A 4 12.71 3.68 -3.53
N CYS A 5 12.24 3.62 -2.29
CA CYS A 5 10.89 4.05 -1.91
C CYS A 5 10.84 4.43 -0.43
N ASP A 6 9.98 5.40 -0.10
CA ASP A 6 9.84 5.93 1.26
C ASP A 6 8.98 5.04 2.16
N ILE A 7 7.93 4.44 1.59
CA ILE A 7 6.93 3.64 2.32
C ILE A 7 6.66 2.34 1.57
N LEU A 8 6.67 1.22 2.30
CA LEU A 8 6.22 -0.08 1.81
C LEU A 8 4.93 -0.50 2.53
N ILE A 9 3.90 -0.88 1.78
CA ILE A 9 2.66 -1.45 2.33
C ILE A 9 2.50 -2.85 1.75
N SER A 10 2.42 -3.84 2.64
CA SER A 10 2.26 -5.25 2.30
C SER A 10 0.89 -5.74 2.79
N VAL A 11 0.18 -6.50 1.96
CA VAL A 11 -1.21 -6.90 2.22
C VAL A 11 -1.40 -8.39 1.93
N GLY A 12 -2.02 -9.09 2.88
CA GLY A 12 -2.33 -10.52 2.78
C GLY A 12 -1.41 -11.39 3.62
N GLN A 13 -1.87 -12.59 3.99
CA GLN A 13 -1.23 -13.44 4.99
C GLN A 13 0.28 -13.65 4.78
N ASP A 14 0.69 -14.05 3.58
CA ASP A 14 2.09 -14.33 3.28
C ASP A 14 2.92 -13.05 3.06
N ALA A 15 2.25 -11.91 2.84
CA ALA A 15 2.92 -10.62 2.71
C ALA A 15 3.52 -10.16 4.06
N LYS A 16 3.17 -10.81 5.18
CA LYS A 16 3.80 -10.59 6.48
C LYS A 16 5.31 -10.79 6.43
N TYR A 17 5.78 -11.80 5.69
CA TYR A 17 7.21 -12.06 5.57
C TYR A 17 7.97 -10.90 4.90
N ILE A 18 7.34 -10.24 3.92
CA ILE A 18 7.91 -9.05 3.26
C ILE A 18 8.07 -7.91 4.29
N TYR A 19 7.05 -7.70 5.13
CA TYR A 19 7.11 -6.70 6.18
C TYR A 19 8.16 -7.01 7.25
N ASP A 20 8.21 -8.25 7.73
CA ASP A 20 9.13 -8.66 8.79
C ASP A 20 10.60 -8.38 8.40
N GLU A 21 10.96 -8.59 7.13
CA GLU A 21 12.30 -8.27 6.60
C GLU A 21 12.52 -6.76 6.36
N ALA A 22 11.47 -6.03 5.97
CA ALA A 22 11.58 -4.62 5.59
C ALA A 22 11.53 -3.64 6.77
N VAL A 23 10.78 -3.94 7.82
CA VAL A 23 10.41 -2.98 8.88
C VAL A 23 11.62 -2.41 9.64
N ASN A 24 12.69 -3.19 9.79
CA ASN A 24 13.91 -2.73 10.46
C ASN A 24 14.75 -1.80 9.59
N ASN A 25 14.49 -1.75 8.28
CA ASN A 25 15.31 -1.05 7.30
C ASN A 25 14.61 0.16 6.68
N MET A 26 13.28 0.18 6.69
CA MET A 26 12.47 1.26 6.11
C MET A 26 11.09 1.35 6.77
N LYS A 27 10.36 2.42 6.46
CA LYS A 27 8.99 2.60 6.93
C LYS A 27 8.08 1.60 6.20
N ALA A 28 7.74 0.51 6.88
CA ALA A 28 6.89 -0.54 6.35
C ALA A 28 5.59 -0.67 7.16
N TYR A 29 4.52 -1.06 6.48
CA TYR A 29 3.23 -1.41 7.08
C TYR A 29 2.76 -2.77 6.55
N TYR A 30 2.09 -3.52 7.42
CA TYR A 30 1.49 -4.80 7.09
C TYR A 30 0.01 -4.81 7.46
N PHE A 31 -0.81 -5.35 6.57
CA PHE A 31 -2.23 -5.56 6.79
C PHE A 31 -2.64 -6.95 6.34
N ARG A 32 -3.61 -7.54 7.05
CA ARG A 32 -4.14 -8.83 6.63
C ARG A 32 -5.09 -8.68 5.46
N THR A 33 -5.82 -7.55 5.40
CA THR A 33 -6.83 -7.30 4.37
C THR A 33 -6.61 -6.01 3.61
N LYS A 34 -7.23 -5.90 2.42
CA LYS A 34 -7.14 -4.70 1.57
C LYS A 34 -7.85 -3.51 2.22
N GLU A 35 -8.91 -3.78 2.96
CA GLU A 35 -9.74 -2.77 3.63
C GLU A 35 -8.95 -2.03 4.70
N GLU A 36 -8.20 -2.76 5.53
CA GLU A 36 -7.31 -2.18 6.54
C GLU A 36 -6.22 -1.31 5.89
N ALA A 37 -5.62 -1.79 4.81
CA ALA A 37 -4.62 -1.04 4.06
C ALA A 37 -5.20 0.27 3.48
N CYS A 38 -6.41 0.22 2.90
CA CYS A 38 -7.09 1.40 2.38
C CYS A 38 -7.33 2.48 3.44
N GLN A 39 -7.60 2.10 4.70
CA GLN A 39 -7.75 3.06 5.80
C GLN A 39 -6.47 3.83 6.11
N LEU A 40 -5.29 3.17 6.03
CA LEU A 40 -4.01 3.84 6.17
C LEU A 40 -3.70 4.71 4.94
N ILE A 41 -3.84 4.13 3.75
CA ILE A 41 -3.59 4.77 2.45
C ILE A 41 -4.31 6.14 2.38
N LYS A 42 -5.58 6.19 2.77
CA LYS A 42 -6.37 7.43 2.82
C LYS A 42 -5.78 8.52 3.73
N LYS A 43 -5.08 8.13 4.80
CA LYS A 43 -4.52 9.06 5.79
C LYS A 43 -3.14 9.58 5.40
N ILE A 44 -2.37 8.79 4.64
CA ILE A 44 -0.94 9.07 4.41
C ILE A 44 -0.63 9.58 3.00
N ILE A 45 -1.47 9.28 2.01
CA ILE A 45 -1.24 9.78 0.64
C ILE A 45 -1.50 11.27 0.58
N THR A 46 -0.58 11.98 -0.07
CA THR A 46 -0.67 13.42 -0.35
C THR A 46 -0.50 13.70 -1.84
N ASN A 47 -0.60 14.98 -2.22
CA ASN A 47 -0.37 15.39 -3.61
C ASN A 47 1.09 15.11 -4.01
N ASN A 48 1.31 14.71 -5.26
CA ASN A 48 2.62 14.40 -5.85
C ASN A 48 3.27 13.08 -5.38
N ASP A 49 2.60 12.27 -4.55
CA ASP A 49 3.06 10.92 -4.25
C ASP A 49 3.02 10.04 -5.50
N THR A 50 4.10 9.27 -5.73
CA THR A 50 4.14 8.23 -6.76
C THR A 50 3.84 6.88 -6.12
N ILE A 51 2.81 6.19 -6.62
CA ILE A 51 2.33 4.93 -6.04
C ILE A 51 2.45 3.81 -7.06
N LEU A 52 3.08 2.71 -6.65
CA LEU A 52 3.13 1.47 -7.40
C LEU A 52 2.34 0.39 -6.68
N VAL A 53 1.32 -0.15 -7.35
CA VAL A 53 0.54 -1.29 -6.84
C VAL A 53 0.92 -2.53 -7.64
N LYS A 54 1.39 -3.59 -6.96
CA LYS A 54 1.77 -4.86 -7.60
C LYS A 54 1.25 -6.05 -6.81
N ALA A 55 0.60 -6.98 -7.51
CA ALA A 55 0.19 -8.27 -6.98
C ALA A 55 0.07 -9.32 -8.11
N SER A 56 -0.22 -10.57 -7.75
CA SER A 56 -0.74 -11.56 -8.70
C SER A 56 -2.21 -11.29 -9.02
N ARG A 57 -2.71 -11.80 -10.16
CA ARG A 57 -4.09 -11.53 -10.60
C ARG A 57 -5.14 -12.01 -9.60
N ALA A 58 -4.91 -13.15 -8.95
CA ALA A 58 -5.84 -13.73 -7.98
C ALA A 58 -6.10 -12.83 -6.76
N MET A 59 -5.19 -11.90 -6.44
CA MET A 59 -5.36 -10.99 -5.30
C MET A 59 -6.34 -9.83 -5.57
N GLN A 60 -6.68 -9.60 -6.84
CA GLN A 60 -7.60 -8.55 -7.28
C GLN A 60 -7.25 -7.18 -6.66
N MET A 61 -5.97 -6.79 -6.75
CA MET A 61 -5.47 -5.56 -6.12
C MET A 61 -5.92 -4.30 -6.86
N GLU A 62 -6.52 -4.43 -8.05
CA GLU A 62 -7.23 -3.36 -8.75
C GLU A 62 -8.28 -2.67 -7.87
N SER A 63 -8.89 -3.37 -6.90
CA SER A 63 -9.82 -2.75 -5.96
C SER A 63 -9.17 -1.66 -5.09
N VAL A 64 -7.89 -1.80 -4.77
CA VAL A 64 -7.12 -0.78 -4.03
C VAL A 64 -6.79 0.40 -4.95
N VAL A 65 -6.46 0.14 -6.21
CA VAL A 65 -6.22 1.19 -7.22
C VAL A 65 -7.49 2.03 -7.40
N ASP A 66 -8.65 1.38 -7.57
CA ASP A 66 -9.94 2.04 -7.71
C ASP A 66 -10.28 2.90 -6.48
N PHE A 67 -9.98 2.41 -5.28
CA PHE A 67 -10.16 3.16 -4.04
C PHE A 67 -9.32 4.44 -4.06
N ILE A 68 -8.02 4.33 -4.35
CA ILE A 68 -7.11 5.47 -4.40
C ILE A 68 -7.59 6.50 -5.43
N VAL A 69 -7.91 6.06 -6.66
CA VAL A 69 -8.37 6.97 -7.73
C VAL A 69 -9.67 7.68 -7.34
N LYS A 70 -10.63 6.97 -6.74
CA LYS A 70 -11.91 7.57 -6.30
C LYS A 70 -11.73 8.54 -5.14
N ASP A 71 -10.91 8.20 -4.15
CA ASP A 71 -10.62 9.08 -3.01
C ASP A 71 -9.95 10.38 -3.49
N ARG A 72 -9.00 10.26 -4.42
CA ARG A 72 -8.30 11.40 -5.04
C ARG A 72 -9.21 12.29 -5.89
N LYS A 73 -10.22 11.74 -6.57
CA LYS A 73 -11.22 12.52 -7.32
C LYS A 73 -12.19 13.30 -6.44
N ARG A 74 -12.38 12.91 -5.17
CA ARG A 74 -13.27 13.60 -4.22
C ARG A 74 -12.64 14.82 -3.57
N GLY A 75 -11.30 14.92 -3.60
CA GLY A 75 -10.55 16.05 -3.06
C GLY A 75 -10.23 17.14 -4.08
N ILE A 76 -10.84 17.09 -5.27
CA ILE A 76 -10.76 18.11 -6.34
C ILE A 76 -12.12 18.77 -6.50
#